data_AF-A0A2T3ZCT0-F1
#
_entry.id   AF-A0A2T3ZCT0-F1
#
_cell.length_a   1.000
_cell.length_b   1.000
_cell.length_c   1.000
_cell.angle_alpha   90.00
_cell.angle_beta   90.00
_cell.angle_gamma   90.00
#
_symmetry.space_group_name_H-M   'P 1'
#
loop_
_entity.id
_entity.type
_entity.pdbx_description
1 polymer ?
#
loop_
_entity_poly.entity_id
_entity_poly.type
_entity_poly.pdbx_seq_one_letter_code
_entity_poly.pdbx_strand_id
1 'polypeptide(L)'
;MTVSSSSKIVLVTGANQGIGFEIAKSLSSKPGYHVLVGSRDTQRGIDAAQQLQEQGFSAEPIAIDITSDKSIAEAVQQVTSKFGRLDVLVNNAGICLHDEMTSAPSLRNFHETFSVNTFGATITTEAFIPLLTASAAPRIVFVSSSMGSLTQRWGYPAGWPIYCSSKAALNMMMLHYAFKYKDAGWKINATCPGYCATNLNGFSGKDTPADGALNAVRLATLGDDGETGTFSNKEGTLPW
;
A
#
# COMPACT_ATOMS: atom_id res chain seq x y z
N MET A 1 -23.93 -6.91 -3.86
CA MET A 1 -24.46 -5.95 -2.87
C MET A 1 -24.29 -4.55 -3.44
N THR A 2 -25.30 -3.68 -3.37
CA THR A 2 -25.16 -2.27 -3.75
C THR A 2 -24.27 -1.56 -2.73
N VAL A 3 -23.26 -0.83 -3.19
CA VAL A 3 -22.37 -0.05 -2.32
C VAL A 3 -23.17 1.14 -1.78
N SER A 4 -23.26 1.26 -0.45
CA SER A 4 -23.93 2.41 0.17
C SER A 4 -23.20 3.70 -0.18
N SER A 5 -23.93 4.79 -0.39
CA SER A 5 -23.34 6.12 -0.60
C SER A 5 -22.48 6.57 0.58
N SER A 6 -22.74 6.04 1.79
CA SER A 6 -21.97 6.29 3.01
C SER A 6 -20.73 5.39 3.18
N SER A 7 -20.53 4.38 2.31
CA SER A 7 -19.37 3.51 2.41
C SER A 7 -18.08 4.27 2.07
N LYS A 8 -17.03 4.02 2.84
CA LYS A 8 -15.66 4.44 2.53
C LYS A 8 -15.10 3.57 1.42
N ILE A 9 -14.68 4.20 0.33
CA ILE A 9 -14.09 3.53 -0.83
C ILE A 9 -12.58 3.41 -0.62
N VAL A 10 -12.08 2.19 -0.61
CA VAL A 10 -10.67 1.87 -0.33
C VAL A 10 -10.05 1.24 -1.55
N LEU A 11 -8.89 1.71 -1.99
CA LEU A 11 -8.05 1.01 -2.97
C LEU A 11 -6.85 0.41 -2.25
N VAL A 12 -6.62 -0.90 -2.41
CA VAL A 12 -5.40 -1.57 -1.98
C VAL A 12 -4.66 -2.09 -3.20
N THR A 13 -3.46 -1.57 -3.48
CA THR A 13 -2.65 -2.04 -4.63
C THR A 13 -1.93 -3.34 -4.29
N GLY A 14 -1.79 -4.26 -5.25
CA GLY A 14 -1.15 -5.56 -5.01
C GLY A 14 -1.91 -6.43 -4.00
N ALA A 15 -3.25 -6.36 -4.02
CA ALA A 15 -4.14 -6.98 -3.05
C ALA A 15 -4.62 -8.39 -3.44
N ASN A 16 -4.12 -8.95 -4.53
CA ASN A 16 -4.49 -10.30 -4.96
C ASN A 16 -3.85 -11.43 -4.12
N GLN A 17 -2.89 -11.10 -3.23
CA GLN A 17 -2.20 -12.07 -2.39
C GLN A 17 -1.48 -11.40 -1.20
N GLY A 18 -0.95 -12.22 -0.29
CA GLY A 18 -0.05 -11.79 0.78
C GLY A 18 -0.65 -10.73 1.70
N ILE A 19 0.18 -9.77 2.13
CA ILE A 19 -0.23 -8.70 3.05
C ILE A 19 -1.36 -7.85 2.44
N GLY A 20 -1.29 -7.55 1.13
CA GLY A 20 -2.33 -6.76 0.45
C GLY A 20 -3.71 -7.40 0.52
N PHE A 21 -3.78 -8.72 0.34
CA PHE A 21 -5.02 -9.48 0.47
C PHE A 21 -5.57 -9.43 1.90
N GLU A 22 -4.71 -9.61 2.91
CA GLU A 22 -5.15 -9.55 4.31
C GLU A 22 -5.56 -8.15 4.75
N ILE A 23 -4.94 -7.09 4.20
CA ILE A 23 -5.41 -5.71 4.36
C ILE A 23 -6.80 -5.55 3.74
N ALA A 24 -6.99 -6.01 2.50
CA ALA A 24 -8.26 -5.92 1.80
C ALA A 24 -9.38 -6.68 2.54
N LYS A 25 -9.09 -7.88 3.03
CA LYS A 25 -9.99 -8.70 3.85
C LYS A 25 -10.35 -8.01 5.16
N SER A 26 -9.36 -7.51 5.89
CA SER A 26 -9.56 -6.84 7.18
C SER A 26 -10.33 -5.54 7.05
N LEU A 27 -10.17 -4.79 5.96
CA LEU A 27 -10.94 -3.58 5.70
C LEU A 27 -12.36 -3.89 5.22
N SER A 28 -12.53 -4.83 4.28
CA SER A 28 -13.84 -5.18 3.72
C SER A 28 -14.77 -5.90 4.70
N SER A 29 -14.21 -6.53 5.74
CA SER A 29 -15.01 -7.09 6.86
C SER A 29 -15.55 -6.03 7.83
N LYS A 30 -15.06 -4.79 7.78
CA LYS A 30 -15.57 -3.69 8.62
C LYS A 30 -16.82 -3.09 8.00
N PRO A 31 -17.88 -2.81 8.79
CA PRO A 31 -19.06 -2.11 8.30
C PRO A 31 -18.71 -0.75 7.70
N GLY A 32 -19.34 -0.42 6.58
CA GLY A 32 -19.15 0.87 5.91
C GLY A 32 -17.83 1.01 5.14
N TYR A 33 -17.13 -0.09 4.84
CA TYR A 33 -15.99 -0.10 3.92
C TYR A 33 -16.35 -0.88 2.66
N HIS A 34 -15.90 -0.38 1.51
CA HIS A 34 -15.95 -1.07 0.22
C HIS A 34 -14.55 -1.07 -0.38
N VAL A 35 -14.00 -2.26 -0.62
CA VAL A 35 -12.58 -2.42 -0.99
C VAL A 35 -12.42 -2.80 -2.45
N LEU A 36 -11.66 -1.97 -3.16
CA LEU A 36 -11.16 -2.24 -4.50
C LEU A 36 -9.86 -3.05 -4.39
N VAL A 37 -9.92 -4.31 -4.81
CA VAL A 37 -8.79 -5.25 -4.82
C VAL A 37 -7.95 -4.97 -6.06
N GLY A 38 -6.91 -4.14 -5.88
CA GLY A 38 -6.00 -3.75 -6.95
C GLY A 38 -5.02 -4.85 -7.32
N SER A 39 -4.99 -5.23 -8.60
CA SER A 39 -4.06 -6.24 -9.12
C SER A 39 -3.63 -5.90 -10.55
N ARG A 40 -2.35 -6.11 -10.86
CA ARG A 40 -1.87 -6.04 -12.26
C ARG A 40 -2.31 -7.24 -13.10
N ASP A 41 -2.53 -8.37 -12.44
CA ASP A 41 -3.08 -9.58 -13.05
C ASP A 41 -4.59 -9.57 -12.81
N THR A 42 -5.35 -9.30 -13.87
CA THR A 42 -6.80 -9.14 -13.80
C THR A 42 -7.49 -10.37 -13.25
N GLN A 43 -7.09 -11.58 -13.67
CA GLN A 43 -7.75 -12.80 -13.23
C GLN A 43 -7.48 -13.05 -11.75
N ARG A 44 -6.23 -12.92 -11.28
CA ARG A 44 -5.93 -13.06 -9.85
C ARG A 44 -6.64 -12.01 -9.00
N GLY A 45 -6.83 -10.81 -9.52
CA GLY A 45 -7.61 -9.75 -8.87
C GLY A 45 -9.08 -10.14 -8.72
N ILE A 46 -9.69 -10.68 -9.78
CA ILE A 46 -11.07 -11.19 -9.78
C ILE A 46 -11.21 -12.32 -8.77
N ASP A 47 -10.33 -13.32 -8.80
CA ASP A 47 -10.39 -14.48 -7.90
C ASP A 47 -10.26 -14.04 -6.43
N ALA A 48 -9.35 -13.11 -6.13
CA ALA A 48 -9.18 -12.57 -4.78
C ALA A 48 -10.42 -11.79 -4.32
N ALA A 49 -10.99 -10.93 -5.17
CA ALA A 49 -12.22 -10.21 -4.83
C ALA A 49 -13.40 -11.17 -4.60
N GLN A 50 -13.53 -12.21 -5.42
CA GLN A 50 -14.55 -13.23 -5.27
C GLN A 50 -14.43 -13.97 -3.93
N GLN A 51 -13.21 -14.35 -3.52
CA GLN A 51 -12.99 -14.98 -2.21
C GLN A 51 -13.47 -14.11 -1.03
N LEU A 52 -13.34 -12.78 -1.14
CA LEU A 52 -13.85 -11.86 -0.12
C LEU A 52 -15.38 -11.75 -0.18
N GLN A 53 -15.95 -11.70 -1.38
CA GLN A 53 -17.40 -11.66 -1.58
C GLN A 53 -18.10 -12.94 -1.08
N GLU A 54 -17.50 -14.11 -1.26
CA GLU A 54 -18.00 -15.40 -0.74
C GLU A 54 -18.04 -15.43 0.80
N GLN A 55 -17.19 -14.66 1.47
CA GLN A 55 -17.23 -14.44 2.92
C GLN A 55 -18.25 -13.37 3.35
N GLY A 56 -19.01 -12.81 2.39
CA GLY A 56 -19.99 -11.75 2.65
C GLY A 56 -19.38 -10.35 2.78
N PHE A 57 -18.10 -10.17 2.44
CA PHE A 57 -17.43 -8.87 2.54
C PHE A 57 -17.68 -8.00 1.30
N SER A 58 -17.62 -6.68 1.48
CA SER A 58 -17.82 -5.72 0.39
C SER A 58 -16.49 -5.43 -0.32
N ALA A 59 -16.22 -6.16 -1.39
CA ALA A 59 -15.04 -5.98 -2.22
C ALA A 59 -15.34 -6.15 -3.70
N GLU A 60 -14.52 -5.56 -4.57
CA GLU A 60 -14.55 -5.79 -6.03
C GLU A 60 -13.17 -5.64 -6.66
N PRO A 61 -12.89 -6.28 -7.80
CA PRO A 61 -11.58 -6.20 -8.43
C PRO A 61 -11.40 -4.88 -9.18
N ILE A 62 -10.16 -4.38 -9.20
CA ILE A 62 -9.74 -3.30 -10.10
C ILE A 62 -8.38 -3.64 -10.71
N ALA A 63 -8.30 -3.59 -12.04
CA ALA A 63 -7.05 -3.80 -12.75
C ALA A 63 -6.16 -2.57 -12.59
N ILE A 64 -4.99 -2.73 -11.98
CA ILE A 64 -4.02 -1.65 -11.82
C ILE A 64 -2.60 -2.21 -11.77
N ASP A 65 -1.84 -1.93 -12.83
CA ASP A 65 -0.38 -2.03 -12.83
C ASP A 65 0.21 -0.65 -12.53
N ILE A 66 0.76 -0.50 -11.33
CA ILE A 66 1.35 0.77 -10.87
C ILE A 66 2.62 1.17 -11.64
N THR A 67 3.11 0.33 -12.56
CA THR A 67 4.23 0.67 -13.46
C THR A 67 3.78 1.13 -14.84
N SER A 68 2.47 1.26 -15.07
CA SER A 68 1.90 1.68 -16.35
C SER A 68 0.97 2.89 -16.15
N ASP A 69 1.38 4.05 -16.66
CA ASP A 69 0.59 5.29 -16.61
C ASP A 69 -0.82 5.10 -17.20
N LYS A 70 -0.91 4.34 -18.30
CA LYS A 70 -2.19 3.98 -18.91
C LYS A 70 -3.07 3.19 -17.94
N SER A 71 -2.51 2.16 -17.28
CA SER A 71 -3.26 1.34 -16.33
C SER A 71 -3.71 2.15 -15.12
N ILE A 72 -2.88 3.06 -14.61
CA ILE A 72 -3.23 3.96 -13.51
C ILE A 72 -4.37 4.90 -13.94
N ALA A 73 -4.28 5.50 -15.13
CA ALA A 73 -5.31 6.41 -15.65
C ALA A 73 -6.67 5.69 -15.85
N GLU A 74 -6.65 4.46 -16.37
CA GLU A 74 -7.86 3.63 -16.52
C GLU A 74 -8.49 3.31 -15.15
N ALA A 75 -7.68 2.96 -14.15
CA ALA A 75 -8.15 2.73 -12.79
C ALA A 75 -8.77 4.00 -12.17
N VAL A 76 -8.12 5.15 -12.33
CA VAL A 76 -8.67 6.45 -11.89
C VAL A 76 -10.01 6.74 -12.56
N GLN A 77 -10.11 6.54 -13.87
CA GLN A 77 -11.37 6.75 -14.61
C GLN A 77 -12.47 5.83 -14.07
N GLN A 78 -12.17 4.55 -13.86
CA GLN A 78 -13.13 3.59 -13.33
C GLN A 78 -13.66 4.00 -11.95
N VAL A 79 -12.78 4.40 -11.03
CA VAL A 79 -13.17 4.87 -9.68
C VAL A 79 -13.96 6.18 -9.76
N THR A 80 -13.54 7.10 -10.63
CA THR A 80 -14.24 8.37 -10.87
C THR A 80 -15.67 8.12 -11.34
N SER A 81 -15.85 7.31 -12.38
CA SER A 81 -17.18 7.05 -12.96
C SER A 81 -18.11 6.31 -12.02
N LYS A 82 -17.58 5.42 -11.16
CA LYS A 82 -18.40 4.57 -10.30
C LYS A 82 -18.68 5.17 -8.92
N PHE A 83 -17.70 5.86 -8.34
CA PHE A 83 -17.76 6.31 -6.94
C PHE A 83 -17.60 7.82 -6.79
N GLY A 84 -16.94 8.48 -7.74
CA GLY A 84 -16.66 9.92 -7.72
C GLY A 84 -15.66 10.38 -6.65
N ARG A 85 -15.13 9.46 -5.84
CA ARG A 85 -14.15 9.72 -4.77
C ARG A 85 -13.35 8.47 -4.45
N LEU A 86 -12.27 8.66 -3.69
CA LEU A 86 -11.53 7.60 -3.01
C LEU A 86 -11.29 8.06 -1.57
N ASP A 87 -11.62 7.24 -0.57
CA ASP A 87 -11.49 7.62 0.84
C ASP A 87 -10.17 7.13 1.45
N VAL A 88 -9.66 6.00 0.97
CA VAL A 88 -8.41 5.41 1.45
C VAL A 88 -7.61 4.84 0.28
N LEU A 89 -6.33 5.22 0.19
CA LEU A 89 -5.36 4.58 -0.69
C LEU A 89 -4.31 3.82 0.13
N VAL A 90 -4.19 2.52 -0.09
CA VAL A 90 -3.11 1.70 0.47
C VAL A 90 -2.14 1.33 -0.64
N ASN A 91 -1.00 2.02 -0.68
CA ASN A 91 0.14 1.70 -1.53
C ASN A 91 0.88 0.48 -0.98
N ASN A 92 0.36 -0.71 -1.28
CA ASN A 92 0.90 -1.98 -0.80
C ASN A 92 1.78 -2.71 -1.84
N ALA A 93 1.51 -2.54 -3.14
CA ALA A 93 2.28 -3.19 -4.19
C ALA A 93 3.79 -2.93 -4.05
N GLY A 94 4.58 -4.00 -4.13
CA GLY A 94 6.02 -3.93 -3.97
C GLY A 94 6.70 -5.24 -4.34
N ILE A 95 7.98 -5.16 -4.69
CA ILE A 95 8.85 -6.29 -5.01
C ILE A 95 10.15 -6.21 -4.22
N CYS A 96 10.76 -7.38 -4.02
CA CYS A 96 12.10 -7.52 -3.50
C CYS A 96 12.80 -8.54 -4.40
N LEU A 97 13.57 -8.04 -5.37
CA LEU A 97 14.38 -8.92 -6.20
C LEU A 97 15.48 -9.52 -5.33
N HIS A 98 15.82 -10.78 -5.58
CA HIS A 98 16.92 -11.47 -4.89
C HIS A 98 18.25 -10.91 -5.42
N ASP A 99 18.59 -9.72 -4.94
CA ASP A 99 19.91 -9.11 -5.08
C ASP A 99 20.70 -9.48 -3.83
N GLU A 100 21.12 -10.75 -3.75
CA GLU A 100 22.02 -11.16 -2.67
C GLU A 100 23.27 -10.28 -2.70
N MET A 101 23.80 -10.00 -1.51
CA MET A 101 25.01 -9.19 -1.28
C MET A 101 26.25 -9.66 -2.08
N THR A 102 26.19 -10.89 -2.61
CA THR A 102 27.20 -11.58 -3.42
C THR A 102 27.11 -11.27 -4.92
N SER A 103 25.97 -10.74 -5.39
CA SER A 103 25.75 -10.37 -6.79
C SER A 103 26.00 -8.88 -7.01
N ALA A 104 26.73 -8.53 -8.08
CA ALA A 104 26.94 -7.13 -8.43
C ALA A 104 25.58 -6.46 -8.76
N PRO A 105 25.23 -5.33 -8.13
CA PRO A 105 23.99 -4.63 -8.44
C PRO A 105 24.00 -4.23 -9.91
N SER A 106 22.86 -4.39 -10.59
CA SER A 106 22.68 -3.96 -11.97
C SER A 106 21.73 -2.77 -12.07
N LEU A 107 21.96 -1.89 -13.04
CA LEU A 107 21.06 -0.79 -13.37
C LEU A 107 19.61 -1.28 -13.57
N ARG A 108 19.46 -2.47 -14.18
CA ARG A 108 18.17 -3.12 -14.38
C ARG A 108 17.45 -3.42 -13.07
N ASN A 109 18.14 -3.98 -12.06
CA ASN A 109 17.52 -4.32 -10.78
C ASN A 109 17.11 -3.06 -10.00
N PHE A 110 17.90 -1.98 -10.11
CA PHE A 110 17.52 -0.66 -9.61
C PHE A 110 16.24 -0.16 -10.29
N HIS A 111 16.21 -0.13 -11.63
CA HIS A 111 15.04 0.32 -12.37
C HIS A 111 13.79 -0.47 -12.00
N GLU A 112 13.86 -1.80 -11.98
CA GLU A 112 12.70 -2.63 -11.70
C GLU A 112 12.20 -2.43 -10.26
N THR A 113 13.09 -2.46 -9.27
CA THR A 113 12.73 -2.28 -7.86
C THR A 113 12.18 -0.88 -7.58
N PHE A 114 12.83 0.18 -8.06
CA PHE A 114 12.36 1.55 -7.87
C PHE A 114 11.07 1.84 -8.64
N SER A 115 10.92 1.29 -9.85
CA SER A 115 9.70 1.48 -10.66
C SER A 115 8.46 1.00 -9.91
N VAL A 116 8.53 -0.13 -9.23
CA VAL A 116 7.40 -0.62 -8.42
C VAL A 116 7.36 0.07 -7.04
N ASN A 117 8.44 -0.02 -6.26
CA ASN A 117 8.41 0.30 -4.84
C ASN A 117 8.32 1.79 -4.54
N THR A 118 8.75 2.64 -5.48
CA THR A 118 8.86 4.09 -5.26
C THR A 118 8.07 4.85 -6.30
N PHE A 119 8.41 4.71 -7.59
CA PHE A 119 7.80 5.51 -8.65
C PHE A 119 6.34 5.14 -8.84
N GLY A 120 6.01 3.86 -8.93
CA GLY A 120 4.64 3.41 -9.13
C GLY A 120 3.70 3.81 -7.99
N ALA A 121 4.14 3.65 -6.74
CA ALA A 121 3.38 4.13 -5.57
C ALA A 121 3.19 5.66 -5.60
N THR A 122 4.22 6.41 -6.01
CA THR A 122 4.18 7.87 -6.11
C THR A 122 3.22 8.33 -7.20
N ILE A 123 3.36 7.81 -8.42
CA ILE A 123 2.53 8.17 -9.57
C ILE A 123 1.07 7.75 -9.34
N THR A 124 0.85 6.56 -8.76
CA THR A 124 -0.49 6.16 -8.33
C THR A 124 -1.08 7.15 -7.33
N THR A 125 -0.30 7.57 -6.33
CA THR A 125 -0.76 8.58 -5.36
C THR A 125 -1.15 9.89 -6.06
N GLU A 126 -0.28 10.44 -6.90
CA GLU A 126 -0.56 11.68 -7.65
C GLU A 126 -1.84 11.57 -8.49
N ALA A 127 -2.00 10.46 -9.21
CA ALA A 127 -3.15 10.25 -10.08
C ALA A 127 -4.49 10.16 -9.31
N PHE A 128 -4.46 9.64 -8.07
CA PHE A 128 -5.65 9.51 -7.22
C PHE A 128 -5.90 10.72 -6.30
N ILE A 129 -5.00 11.72 -6.22
CA ILE A 129 -5.19 12.93 -5.40
C ILE A 129 -6.52 13.64 -5.66
N PRO A 130 -6.99 13.83 -6.91
CA PRO A 130 -8.29 14.48 -7.15
C PRO A 130 -9.47 13.73 -6.48
N LEU A 131 -9.45 12.39 -6.53
CA LEU A 131 -10.45 11.54 -5.90
C LEU A 131 -10.34 11.53 -4.37
N LEU A 132 -9.12 11.56 -3.84
CA LEU A 132 -8.85 11.69 -2.40
C LEU A 132 -9.31 13.05 -1.87
N THR A 133 -9.15 14.12 -2.65
CA THR A 133 -9.62 15.47 -2.30
C THR A 133 -11.15 15.53 -2.22
N ALA A 134 -11.86 14.69 -2.97
CA ALA A 134 -13.32 14.57 -2.89
C ALA A 134 -13.80 13.77 -1.65
N SER A 135 -12.90 13.13 -0.90
CA SER A 135 -13.23 12.48 0.37
C SER A 135 -13.33 13.50 1.50
N ALA A 136 -14.29 13.28 2.40
CA ALA A 136 -14.41 14.06 3.63
C ALA A 136 -13.27 13.80 4.62
N ALA A 137 -12.62 12.62 4.55
CA ALA A 137 -11.55 12.24 5.46
C ALA A 137 -10.55 11.32 4.75
N PRO A 138 -9.69 11.84 3.87
CA PRO A 138 -8.76 11.02 3.09
C PRO A 138 -7.63 10.42 3.94
N ARG A 139 -7.28 9.17 3.63
CA ARG A 139 -6.17 8.44 4.25
C ARG A 139 -5.27 7.83 3.18
N ILE A 140 -3.95 7.92 3.38
CA ILE A 140 -2.97 7.26 2.52
C ILE A 140 -2.02 6.46 3.38
N VAL A 141 -1.91 5.17 3.09
CA VAL A 141 -0.98 4.26 3.79
C VAL A 141 0.06 3.77 2.80
N PHE A 142 1.32 4.04 3.09
CA PHE A 142 2.45 3.49 2.34
C PHE A 142 2.98 2.27 3.07
N VAL A 143 2.88 1.08 2.45
CA VAL A 143 3.50 -0.14 3.01
C VAL A 143 4.98 -0.12 2.68
N SER A 144 5.75 0.40 3.63
CA SER A 144 7.20 0.49 3.59
C SER A 144 7.85 -0.71 4.27
N SER A 145 9.08 -0.55 4.77
CA SER A 145 9.83 -1.55 5.52
C SER A 145 10.79 -0.85 6.48
N SER A 146 11.02 -1.43 7.66
CA SER A 146 12.07 -0.99 8.59
C SER A 146 13.46 -1.02 7.97
N MET A 147 13.64 -1.79 6.89
CA MET A 147 14.86 -1.79 6.08
C MET A 147 15.08 -0.45 5.32
N GLY A 148 14.04 0.37 5.17
CA GLY A 148 14.14 1.73 4.66
C GLY A 148 14.49 2.78 5.73
N SER A 149 14.65 2.38 7.01
CA SER A 149 15.05 3.32 8.07
C SER A 149 16.56 3.58 8.02
N LEU A 150 16.96 4.82 7.77
CA LEU A 150 18.37 5.22 7.80
C LEU A 150 18.96 5.04 9.20
N THR A 151 18.19 5.38 10.24
CA THR A 151 18.60 5.25 11.64
C THR A 151 18.88 3.79 12.02
N GLN A 152 18.01 2.86 11.62
CA GLN A 152 18.20 1.44 11.92
C GLN A 152 19.23 0.76 11.01
N ARG A 153 19.47 1.29 9.81
CA ARG A 153 20.49 0.75 8.89
C ARG A 153 21.89 1.28 9.21
N TRP A 154 22.01 2.45 9.82
CA TRP A 154 23.30 2.98 10.25
C TRP A 154 23.96 2.04 11.28
N GLY A 155 25.05 1.38 10.88
CA GLY A 155 25.76 0.38 11.70
C GLY A 155 25.30 -1.06 11.53
N TYR A 156 24.23 -1.32 10.76
CA TYR A 156 23.76 -2.68 10.44
C TYR A 156 23.27 -2.76 8.97
N PRO A 157 24.19 -2.84 8.00
CA PRO A 157 23.82 -2.90 6.58
C PRO A 157 23.01 -4.16 6.31
N ALA A 158 21.81 -4.00 5.76
CA ALA A 158 20.97 -5.12 5.37
C ALA A 158 21.45 -5.70 4.03
N GLY A 159 21.30 -7.01 3.84
CA GLY A 159 21.76 -7.74 2.64
C GLY A 159 21.01 -7.44 1.34
N TRP A 160 20.20 -6.37 1.28
CA TRP A 160 19.37 -6.00 0.12
C TRP A 160 19.40 -4.48 -0.14
N PRO A 161 20.54 -3.91 -0.55
CA PRO A 161 20.73 -2.46 -0.64
C PRO A 161 19.76 -1.76 -1.61
N ILE A 162 19.39 -2.40 -2.72
CA ILE A 162 18.45 -1.86 -3.70
C ILE A 162 17.04 -1.78 -3.11
N TYR A 163 16.57 -2.84 -2.44
CA TYR A 163 15.29 -2.82 -1.75
C TYR A 163 15.26 -1.77 -0.63
N CYS A 164 16.29 -1.74 0.23
CA CYS A 164 16.40 -0.77 1.32
C CYS A 164 16.32 0.66 0.82
N SER A 165 17.10 1.01 -0.21
CA SER A 165 17.10 2.35 -0.80
C SER A 165 15.76 2.70 -1.44
N SER A 166 15.08 1.76 -2.11
CA SER A 166 13.73 2.00 -2.65
C SER A 166 12.69 2.30 -1.56
N LYS A 167 12.78 1.63 -0.40
CA LYS A 167 11.88 1.86 0.74
C LYS A 167 12.23 3.13 1.52
N ALA A 168 13.50 3.50 1.60
CA ALA A 168 13.92 4.81 2.12
C ALA A 168 13.40 5.95 1.22
N ALA A 169 13.49 5.81 -0.11
CA ALA A 169 12.93 6.76 -1.05
C ALA A 169 11.39 6.85 -0.93
N LEU A 170 10.71 5.72 -0.75
CA LEU A 170 9.26 5.68 -0.49
C LEU A 170 8.89 6.44 0.80
N ASN A 171 9.68 6.28 1.88
CA ASN A 171 9.47 7.02 3.13
C ASN A 171 9.56 8.54 2.90
N MET A 172 10.54 8.99 2.12
CA MET A 172 10.69 10.41 1.76
C MET A 172 9.48 10.93 0.97
N MET A 173 8.98 10.16 -0.01
CA MET A 173 7.79 10.54 -0.78
C MET A 173 6.55 10.62 0.10
N MET A 174 6.37 9.67 1.02
CA MET A 174 5.27 9.72 1.98
C MET A 174 5.34 10.98 2.86
N LEU A 175 6.52 11.31 3.40
CA LEU A 175 6.73 12.54 4.18
C LEU A 175 6.40 13.81 3.38
N HIS A 176 6.77 13.84 2.10
CA HIS A 176 6.40 14.95 1.21
C HIS A 176 4.88 15.15 1.16
N TYR A 177 4.12 14.07 0.96
CA TYR A 177 2.66 14.15 0.94
C TYR A 177 2.06 14.51 2.30
N ALA A 178 2.56 13.90 3.37
CA ALA A 178 2.11 14.19 4.73
C ALA A 178 2.29 15.69 5.05
N PHE A 179 3.43 16.28 4.69
CA PHE A 179 3.67 17.70 4.86
C PHE A 179 2.76 18.55 3.97
N LYS A 180 2.63 18.21 2.68
CA LYS A 180 1.81 18.95 1.71
C LYS A 180 0.34 19.05 2.13
N TYR A 181 -0.22 18.00 2.72
CA TYR A 181 -1.64 17.92 3.08
C TYR A 181 -1.93 18.03 4.59
N LYS A 182 -0.93 18.38 5.41
CA LYS A 182 -1.07 18.44 6.88
C LYS A 182 -2.19 19.39 7.33
N ASP A 183 -2.28 20.56 6.70
CA ASP A 183 -3.25 21.61 7.07
C ASP A 183 -4.66 21.30 6.54
N ALA A 184 -4.78 20.36 5.59
CA ALA A 184 -6.04 19.83 5.10
C ALA A 184 -6.57 18.66 5.96
N GLY A 185 -5.85 18.28 7.03
CA GLY A 185 -6.27 17.21 7.95
C GLY A 185 -6.08 15.78 7.42
N TRP A 186 -5.40 15.57 6.29
CA TRP A 186 -5.19 14.25 5.71
C TRP A 186 -4.33 13.38 6.63
N LYS A 187 -4.65 12.08 6.72
CA LYS A 187 -3.84 11.11 7.47
C LYS A 187 -2.98 10.31 6.50
N ILE A 188 -1.70 10.62 6.45
CA ILE A 188 -0.75 10.03 5.51
C ILE A 188 0.39 9.44 6.31
N ASN A 189 0.55 8.12 6.28
CA ASN A 189 1.50 7.43 7.13
C ASN A 189 2.19 6.27 6.39
N ALA A 190 3.36 5.87 6.89
CA ALA A 190 4.06 4.68 6.47
C ALA A 190 3.92 3.57 7.51
N THR A 191 3.78 2.33 7.04
CA THR A 191 3.78 1.14 7.88
C THR A 191 4.88 0.18 7.46
N CYS A 192 5.52 -0.47 8.42
CA CYS A 192 6.33 -1.66 8.20
C CYS A 192 5.52 -2.89 8.64
N PRO A 193 5.24 -3.84 7.74
CA PRO A 193 4.45 -5.03 8.07
C PRO A 193 5.22 -6.06 8.93
N GLY A 194 6.53 -5.88 9.13
CA GLY A 194 7.37 -6.89 9.77
C GLY A 194 7.86 -7.94 8.79
N TYR A 195 8.43 -9.03 9.30
CA TYR A 195 9.02 -10.09 8.48
C TYR A 195 8.01 -11.21 8.25
N CYS A 196 7.03 -10.94 7.37
CA CYS A 196 5.92 -11.84 7.08
C CYS A 196 6.27 -12.90 6.04
N ALA A 197 5.80 -14.13 6.22
CA ALA A 197 5.91 -15.21 5.23
C ALA A 197 4.99 -14.92 4.04
N THR A 198 5.54 -14.38 2.96
CA THR A 198 4.80 -14.03 1.74
C THR A 198 5.58 -14.44 0.50
N ASN A 199 4.94 -14.37 -0.67
CA ASN A 199 5.63 -14.59 -1.94
C ASN A 199 6.83 -13.63 -2.15
N LEU A 200 6.82 -12.45 -1.50
CA LEU A 200 7.89 -11.44 -1.60
C LEU A 200 9.26 -11.97 -1.13
N ASN A 201 9.27 -12.80 -0.09
CA ASN A 201 10.48 -13.35 0.52
C ASN A 201 10.53 -14.88 0.44
N GLY A 202 9.80 -15.49 -0.49
CA GLY A 202 9.73 -16.94 -0.63
C GLY A 202 9.21 -17.64 0.64
N PHE A 203 8.29 -17.00 1.37
CA PHE A 203 7.65 -17.52 2.59
C PHE A 203 8.62 -17.75 3.77
N SER A 204 9.74 -17.03 3.82
CA SER A 204 10.78 -17.18 4.84
C SER A 204 10.56 -16.36 6.12
N GLY A 205 9.43 -15.66 6.23
CA GLY A 205 9.06 -14.81 7.37
C GLY A 205 8.62 -15.58 8.62
N LYS A 206 8.71 -14.93 9.79
CA LYS A 206 8.22 -15.47 11.07
C LYS A 206 6.77 -15.09 11.36
N ASP A 207 6.34 -13.96 10.83
CA ASP A 207 4.99 -13.45 11.01
C ASP A 207 4.08 -13.93 9.88
N THR A 208 2.77 -13.97 10.13
CA THR A 208 1.79 -14.25 9.08
C THR A 208 1.50 -12.99 8.25
N PRO A 209 0.96 -13.11 7.02
CA PRO A 209 0.47 -11.96 6.28
C PRO A 209 -0.61 -11.16 7.03
N ALA A 210 -1.42 -11.85 7.86
CA ALA A 210 -2.44 -11.21 8.68
C ALA A 210 -1.82 -10.33 9.77
N ASP A 211 -0.75 -10.78 10.41
CA ASP A 211 0.02 -9.97 11.37
C ASP A 211 0.57 -8.69 10.71
N GLY A 212 1.07 -8.82 9.47
CA GLY A 212 1.59 -7.68 8.71
C GLY A 212 0.54 -6.68 8.26
N ALA A 213 -0.72 -7.10 8.15
CA ALA A 213 -1.83 -6.22 7.80
C ALA A 213 -2.27 -5.32 8.96
N LEU A 214 -2.03 -5.73 10.22
CA LEU A 214 -2.60 -5.09 11.42
C LEU A 214 -2.37 -3.57 11.46
N ASN A 215 -1.12 -3.14 11.32
CA ASN A 215 -0.80 -1.70 11.41
C ASN A 215 -1.27 -0.92 10.17
N ALA A 216 -1.26 -1.53 8.98
CA ALA A 216 -1.81 -0.90 7.78
C ALA A 216 -3.31 -0.64 7.92
N VAL A 217 -4.06 -1.62 8.46
CA VAL A 217 -5.50 -1.50 8.74
C VAL A 217 -5.76 -0.45 9.81
N ARG A 218 -4.94 -0.39 10.87
CA ARG A 218 -5.03 0.65 11.91
C ARG A 218 -4.87 2.05 11.29
N LEU A 219 -3.82 2.28 10.50
CA LEU A 219 -3.57 3.55 9.83
C LEU A 219 -4.67 3.93 8.83
N ALA A 220 -5.18 2.95 8.08
CA ALA A 220 -6.28 3.12 7.12
C ALA A 220 -7.63 3.45 7.79
N THR A 221 -7.75 3.26 9.11
CA THR A 221 -9.01 3.46 9.85
C THR A 221 -8.92 4.53 10.95
N LEU A 222 -7.81 5.27 11.02
CA LEU A 222 -7.59 6.36 12.00
C LEU A 222 -8.75 7.36 12.04
N GLY A 223 -9.10 7.89 13.21
CA GLY A 223 -10.04 9.01 13.33
C GLY A 223 -9.44 10.35 12.90
N ASP A 224 -10.21 11.43 13.03
CA ASP A 224 -9.78 12.78 12.68
C ASP A 224 -8.64 13.29 13.59
N ASP A 225 -8.56 12.77 14.82
CA ASP A 225 -7.47 13.02 15.76
C ASP A 225 -6.26 12.08 15.57
N GLY A 226 -6.32 11.19 14.57
CA GLY A 226 -5.25 10.21 14.32
C GLY A 226 -3.94 10.83 13.83
N GLU A 227 -2.85 10.08 13.91
CA GLU A 227 -1.55 10.58 13.50
C GLU A 227 -1.41 10.77 11.96
N THR A 228 -0.47 11.63 11.58
CA THR A 228 -0.05 11.85 10.18
C THR A 228 1.45 12.11 10.14
N GLY A 229 2.12 11.72 9.05
CA GLY A 229 3.57 11.85 8.89
C GLY A 229 4.37 10.93 9.80
N THR A 230 3.85 9.74 10.13
CA THR A 230 4.55 8.76 10.99
C THR A 230 5.02 7.54 10.22
N PHE A 231 6.01 6.85 10.78
CA PHE A 231 6.44 5.53 10.35
C PHE A 231 6.33 4.56 11.55
N SER A 232 5.60 3.46 11.38
CA SER A 232 5.30 2.54 12.49
C SER A 232 5.16 1.08 12.04
N ASN A 233 5.17 0.15 12.98
CA ASN A 233 4.80 -1.25 12.80
C ASN A 233 3.81 -1.67 13.91
N LYS A 234 3.57 -2.99 14.08
CA LYS A 234 2.66 -3.50 15.12
C LYS A 234 3.17 -3.23 16.55
N GLU A 235 4.48 -3.02 16.73
CA GLU A 235 5.10 -2.72 18.02
C GLU A 235 5.14 -1.21 18.37
N GLY A 236 4.97 -0.33 17.38
CA GLY A 236 4.90 1.12 17.61
C GLY A 236 5.66 1.94 16.56
N THR A 237 6.05 3.15 16.94
CA THR A 237 6.77 4.08 16.06
C THR A 237 8.18 3.58 15.75
N LEU A 238 8.56 3.70 14.49
CA LEU A 238 9.90 3.41 13.98
C LEU A 238 10.63 4.73 13.67
N PRO A 239 11.96 4.78 13.84
CA PRO A 239 12.75 5.91 13.37
C PRO A 239 12.83 5.91 11.83
N TRP A 240 13.07 7.09 11.25
CA TRP A 240 13.30 7.25 9.80
C TRP A 240 14.62 6.64 9.33
#